data_AF-X1G5U9-F1
#
_entry.id   AF-X1G5U9-F1
#
_cell.length_a   1.000
_cell.length_b   1.000
_cell.length_c   1.000
_cell.angle_alpha   90.00
_cell.angle_beta   90.00
_cell.angle_gamma   90.00
#
_symmetry.space_group_name_H-M   'P 1'
#
loop_
_entity.id
_entity.type
_entity.pdbx_description
1 polymer ?
#
loop_
_entity_poly.entity_id
_entity_poly.type
_entity_poly.pdbx_seq_one_letter_code
_entity_poly.pdbx_strand_id
1 'polypeptide(L)'
;MGFKKLYFLLVFPILSFVLFSQEVYEQVFVINIEVPIRVFKSGAFVDNLTLDDFEVYEDGKLQKIEAVYLVKKRTIERREEKICS
;
A
#
# COMPACT_ATOMS: atom_id res chain seq x y z
N MET A 1 51.95 30.67 -1.82
CA MET A 1 50.50 30.60 -1.53
C MET A 1 50.33 29.89 -0.18
N GLY A 2 50.05 30.60 0.90
CA GLY A 2 50.20 30.06 2.27
C GLY A 2 49.26 28.91 2.63
N PHE A 3 49.74 27.95 3.43
CA PHE A 3 49.03 26.75 3.90
C PHE A 3 47.61 27.00 4.44
N LYS A 4 47.31 28.22 4.92
CA LYS A 4 45.97 28.64 5.38
C LYS A 4 44.89 28.59 4.28
N LYS A 5 45.25 28.79 3.00
CA LYS A 5 44.32 28.72 1.86
C LYS A 5 44.01 27.29 1.43
N LEU A 6 44.89 26.33 1.73
CA LEU A 6 44.71 24.92 1.40
C LEU A 6 43.61 24.26 2.25
N TYR A 7 43.49 24.70 3.52
CA TYR A 7 42.47 24.21 4.44
C TYR A 7 41.06 24.54 3.95
N PHE A 8 40.87 25.74 3.39
CA PHE A 8 39.59 26.17 2.85
C PHE A 8 39.17 25.35 1.62
N LEU A 9 40.14 24.87 0.84
CA LEU A 9 39.91 24.06 -0.36
C LEU A 9 39.48 22.61 -0.04
N LEU A 10 39.86 22.09 1.13
CA LEU A 10 39.46 20.75 1.60
C LEU A 10 38.15 20.75 2.38
N VAL A 11 37.88 21.78 3.20
CA VAL A 11 36.67 21.82 4.05
C VAL A 11 35.41 22.10 3.23
N PHE A 12 35.51 22.93 2.20
CA PHE A 12 34.37 23.30 1.36
C PHE A 12 33.70 22.12 0.64
N PRO A 13 34.41 21.22 -0.07
CA PRO A 13 33.78 20.09 -0.75
C PRO A 13 33.20 19.06 0.22
N ILE A 14 33.82 18.88 1.39
CA ILE A 14 33.32 17.96 2.43
C ILE A 14 31.98 18.48 2.97
N LEU A 15 31.88 19.79 3.21
CA LEU A 15 30.64 20.40 3.68
C LEU A 15 29.53 20.33 2.62
N SER A 16 29.87 20.54 1.34
CA SER A 16 28.90 20.36 0.24
C SER A 16 28.40 18.93 0.11
N PHE A 17 29.26 17.94 0.35
CA PHE A 17 28.87 16.53 0.27
C PHE A 17 27.90 16.13 1.39
N VAL A 18 28.13 16.63 2.62
CA VAL A 18 27.21 16.40 3.75
C VAL A 18 25.85 17.04 3.52
N LEU A 19 25.80 18.25 2.93
CA LEU A 19 24.53 18.92 2.62
C LEU A 19 23.76 18.25 1.47
N PHE A 20 24.44 17.50 0.59
CA PHE A 20 23.82 16.81 -0.54
C PHE A 20 23.26 15.43 -0.18
N SER A 21 23.60 14.86 0.98
CA SER A 21 23.06 13.59 1.46
C SER A 21 21.69 13.78 2.12
N GLN A 22 20.70 14.31 1.39
CA GLN A 22 19.31 14.25 1.83
C GLN A 22 18.75 12.86 1.49
N GLU A 23 18.44 12.09 2.53
CA GLU A 23 17.73 10.81 2.37
C GLU A 23 16.31 11.08 1.87
N VAL A 24 15.99 10.57 0.68
CA VAL A 24 14.63 10.59 0.12
C VAL A 24 13.81 9.51 0.82
N TYR A 25 13.05 9.89 1.85
CA TYR A 25 12.09 8.98 2.48
C TYR A 25 10.83 8.89 1.62
N GLU A 26 10.69 7.78 0.88
CA GLU A 26 9.43 7.45 0.22
C GLU A 26 8.43 6.97 1.27
N GLN A 27 7.47 7.83 1.62
CA GLN A 27 6.37 7.49 2.52
C GLN A 27 5.35 6.65 1.77
N VAL A 28 5.46 5.32 1.86
CA VAL A 28 4.46 4.40 1.33
C VAL A 28 3.28 4.37 2.30
N PHE A 29 2.15 5.00 1.92
CA PHE A 29 0.91 4.91 2.69
C PHE A 29 0.18 3.61 2.35
N VAL A 30 -0.12 2.80 3.38
CA VAL A 30 -1.04 1.65 3.24
C VAL A 30 -2.42 2.11 3.68
N ILE A 31 -3.34 2.21 2.73
CA ILE A 31 -4.75 2.55 2.99
C ILE A 31 -5.59 1.27 2.94
N ASN A 32 -6.32 0.98 4.03
CA ASN A 32 -7.29 -0.12 4.01
C ASN A 32 -8.56 0.35 3.30
N ILE A 33 -8.88 -0.27 2.16
CA ILE A 33 -10.06 0.05 1.36
C ILE A 33 -11.07 -1.09 1.47
N GLU A 34 -12.31 -0.74 1.80
CA GLU A 34 -13.43 -1.68 1.85
C GLU A 34 -14.40 -1.42 0.70
N VAL A 35 -14.71 -2.47 -0.07
CA VAL A 35 -15.61 -2.38 -1.23
C VAL A 35 -16.89 -3.17 -0.94
N PRO A 36 -18.03 -2.52 -0.61
CA PRO A 36 -19.28 -3.22 -0.35
C PRO A 36 -19.96 -3.66 -1.65
N ILE A 37 -20.25 -4.95 -1.75
CA ILE A 37 -20.86 -5.56 -2.94
C ILE A 37 -22.13 -6.35 -2.60
N ARG A 38 -23.06 -6.44 -3.55
CA ARG A 38 -24.22 -7.33 -3.49
C ARG A 38 -24.44 -7.96 -4.87
N VAL A 39 -24.49 -9.28 -4.90
CA VAL A 39 -24.67 -10.03 -6.16
C VAL A 39 -26.03 -10.71 -6.14
N PHE A 40 -26.75 -10.57 -7.27
CA PHE A 40 -28.06 -11.17 -7.46
C PHE A 40 -28.07 -11.99 -8.75
N LYS A 41 -28.75 -13.14 -8.73
CA LYS A 41 -29.01 -13.99 -9.90
C LYS A 41 -30.51 -14.23 -9.99
N SER A 42 -31.15 -13.76 -11.07
CA SER A 42 -32.59 -13.86 -11.28
C SER A 42 -33.43 -13.35 -10.11
N GLY A 43 -32.97 -12.28 -9.46
CA GLY A 43 -33.63 -11.67 -8.29
C GLY A 43 -33.32 -12.33 -6.94
N ALA A 44 -32.61 -13.47 -6.92
CA ALA A 44 -32.14 -14.10 -5.69
C ALA A 44 -30.76 -13.60 -5.29
N PHE A 45 -30.54 -13.30 -4.01
CA PHE A 45 -29.22 -12.96 -3.48
C PHE A 45 -28.30 -14.18 -3.51
N VAL A 46 -27.06 -13.98 -3.97
CA VAL A 46 -26.04 -15.03 -4.05
C VAL A 46 -25.08 -14.87 -2.87
N ASP A 47 -25.10 -15.83 -1.93
CA ASP A 47 -24.34 -15.75 -0.67
C ASP A 47 -23.17 -16.73 -0.55
N ASN A 48 -22.94 -17.52 -1.60
CA ASN A 48 -21.91 -18.56 -1.68
C ASN A 48 -20.67 -18.16 -2.48
N LEU A 49 -20.50 -16.87 -2.84
CA LEU A 49 -19.29 -16.39 -3.53
C LEU A 49 -18.08 -16.44 -2.61
N THR A 50 -16.95 -16.91 -3.10
CA THR A 50 -15.69 -16.99 -2.35
C THR A 50 -14.74 -15.88 -2.75
N LEU A 51 -13.62 -15.74 -2.04
CA LEU A 51 -12.58 -14.77 -2.39
C LEU A 51 -12.10 -14.92 -3.84
N ASP A 52 -12.06 -16.15 -4.37
CA ASP A 52 -11.59 -16.44 -5.73
C ASP A 52 -12.56 -15.99 -6.84
N ASP A 53 -13.80 -15.62 -6.49
CA ASP A 53 -14.77 -15.05 -7.44
C ASP A 53 -14.56 -13.54 -7.67
N PHE A 54 -13.59 -12.92 -7.00
CA PHE A 54 -13.36 -11.48 -7.03
C PHE A 54 -11.95 -11.10 -7.46
N GLU A 55 -11.87 -10.07 -8.31
CA GLU A 55 -10.66 -9.32 -8.61
C GLU A 55 -10.94 -7.84 -8.38
N VAL A 56 -10.03 -7.16 -7.70
CA VAL A 56 -10.11 -5.71 -7.47
C VAL A 56 -8.98 -5.06 -8.23
N TYR A 57 -9.30 -4.01 -8.98
CA TYR A 57 -8.32 -3.22 -9.72
C TYR A 57 -8.35 -1.77 -9.24
N GLU A 58 -7.18 -1.19 -9.11
CA GLU A 58 -6.98 0.25 -8.91
C GLU A 58 -6.16 0.78 -10.08
N ASP A 59 -6.72 1.73 -10.84
CA ASP A 59 -6.12 2.26 -12.07
C ASP A 59 -5.64 1.17 -13.05
N GLY A 60 -6.40 0.09 -13.16
CA GLY A 60 -6.09 -1.05 -14.03
C GLY A 60 -5.02 -2.01 -13.49
N LYS A 61 -4.50 -1.80 -12.28
CA LYS A 61 -3.57 -2.71 -11.59
C LYS A 61 -4.33 -3.62 -10.63
N LEU A 62 -4.10 -4.93 -10.74
CA LEU A 62 -4.69 -5.93 -9.85
C LEU A 62 -4.20 -5.71 -8.41
N GLN A 63 -5.15 -5.66 -7.48
CA GLN A 63 -4.92 -5.46 -6.06
C GLN A 63 -5.09 -6.78 -5.29
N LYS A 64 -4.27 -6.95 -4.26
CA LYS A 64 -4.39 -8.10 -3.36
C LYS A 64 -5.63 -7.92 -2.47
N ILE A 65 -6.53 -8.90 -2.53
CA ILE A 65 -7.67 -8.99 -1.60
C ILE A 65 -7.20 -9.77 -0.37
N GLU A 66 -7.21 -9.12 0.78
CA GLU A 66 -6.82 -9.74 2.06
C GLU A 66 -7.94 -10.61 2.64
N ALA A 67 -9.19 -10.14 2.53
CA ALA A 67 -10.34 -10.83 3.08
C ALA A 67 -11.64 -10.51 2.34
N VAL A 68 -12.60 -11.44 2.40
CA VAL A 68 -14.00 -11.25 1.99
C VAL A 68 -14.93 -11.60 3.15
N TYR A 69 -15.93 -10.76 3.37
CA TYR A 69 -16.91 -10.92 4.45
C TYR A 69 -18.33 -11.01 3.90
N LEU A 70 -19.07 -12.02 4.32
CA LEU A 70 -20.52 -12.06 4.12
C LEU A 70 -21.19 -11.36 5.31
N VAL A 71 -21.71 -10.15 5.08
CA VAL A 71 -22.40 -9.36 6.11
C VAL A 71 -23.92 -9.48 5.91
N LYS A 72 -24.63 -10.01 6.91
CA LYS A 72 -26.11 -9.99 6.95
C LYS A 72 -26.58 -9.10 8.10
N LYS A 73 -27.39 -8.10 7.77
CA LYS A 73 -27.84 -7.03 8.69
C LYS A 73 -26.66 -6.26 9.29
N ARG A 74 -26.13 -6.71 10.43
CA ARG A 74 -25.00 -6.12 11.16
C ARG A 74 -24.04 -7.18 11.71
N THR A 75 -24.15 -8.41 11.23
CA THR A 75 -23.36 -9.55 11.69
C THR A 75 -22.56 -10.12 10.52
N ILE A 76 -21.32 -10.51 10.80
CA ILE A 76 -20.48 -11.26 9.86
C ILE A 76 -20.87 -12.74 9.99
N GLU A 77 -21.42 -13.30 8.92
CA GLU A 77 -21.86 -14.70 8.86
C GLU A 77 -20.74 -15.63 8.35
N ARG A 78 -19.87 -15.10 7.48
CA ARG A 78 -18.71 -15.81 6.92
C ARG A 78 -17.57 -14.84 6.69
N ARG A 79 -16.35 -15.33 6.93
CA ARG A 79 -15.08 -14.63 6.76
C ARG A 79 -14.13 -15.58 6.03
N GLU A 80 -13.55 -15.10 4.95
CA GLU A 80 -12.48 -15.79 4.23
C GLU A 80 -11.29 -14.84 4.15
N GLU A 81 -10.11 -15.30 4.56
CA GLU A 81 -8.89 -14.49 4.64
C GLU A 81 -7.74 -15.24 4.00
N LYS A 82 -6.87 -14.52 3.28
CA LYS A 82 -5.58 -15.05 2.87
C LYS A 82 -4.58 -14.86 4.01
N ILE A 83 -4.46 -15.86 4.87
CA ILE A 83 -3.39 -15.90 5.87
C ILE A 83 -2.06 -16.03 5.11
N CYS A 84 -1.22 -14.99 5.16
CA CYS A 84 0.17 -15.11 4.73
C CYS A 84 0.92 -16.00 5.74
N SER A 85 1.32 -17.19 5.30
CA SER A 85 2.29 -18.07 5.99
C SER A 85 3.72 -17.59 5.81
#